data_AF-A0A2W7DYD8-F1
#
_entry.id   AF-A0A2W7DYD8-F1
#
_cell.length_a   1.000
_cell.length_b   1.000
_cell.length_c   1.000
_cell.angle_alpha   90.00
_cell.angle_beta   90.00
_cell.angle_gamma   90.00
#
_symmetry.space_group_name_H-M   'P 1'
#
loop_
_entity.id
_entity.type
_entity.pdbx_description
1 polymer ?
#
loop_
_entity_poly.entity_id
_entity_poly.type
_entity_poly.pdbx_seq_one_letter_code
_entity_poly.pdbx_strand_id
1 'polypeptide(L)' 'MTTFLRFKDLKARGIVTNWPTLLDWIKDEGFPPGRYFGPNTRVWSDEEIDCWTASRPLARSESEAA' A
#
# COMPACT_ATOMS: atom_id res chain seq x y z
N MET A 1 7.87 -14.71 3.55
CA MET A 1 8.52 -13.86 4.56
C MET A 1 7.74 -12.57 4.61
N THR A 2 7.19 -12.20 5.76
CA THR A 2 6.42 -10.96 5.95
C THR A 2 7.34 -9.75 5.89
N THR A 3 7.37 -9.07 4.76
CA THR A 3 8.05 -7.77 4.61
C THR A 3 7.10 -6.66 5.01
N PHE A 4 7.55 -5.74 5.87
CA PHE A 4 6.76 -4.57 6.26
C PHE A 4 7.18 -3.36 5.44
N LEU A 5 6.21 -2.76 4.74
CA LEU A 5 6.37 -1.57 3.92
C LEU A 5 5.92 -0.35 4.70
N ARG A 6 6.67 0.75 4.62
CA ARG A 6 6.21 2.06 5.13
C ARG A 6 5.55 2.85 4.01
N PHE A 7 4.97 3.98 4.37
CA PHE A 7 4.40 4.92 3.40
C PHE A 7 5.41 5.30 2.30
N LYS A 8 6.69 5.46 2.67
CA LYS A 8 7.77 5.75 1.71
C LYS A 8 7.95 4.62 0.69
N ASP A 9 7.87 3.37 1.14
CA ASP A 9 7.99 2.19 0.27
C ASP A 9 6.76 2.04 -0.63
N LEU A 10 5.55 2.25 -0.09
CA LEU A 10 4.31 2.25 -0.89
C LEU A 10 4.34 3.34 -1.97
N LYS A 11 4.88 4.51 -1.64
CA LYS A 11 5.07 5.60 -2.61
C LYS A 11 6.14 5.27 -3.65
N ALA A 12 7.24 4.67 -3.24
CA ALA A 12 8.31 4.25 -4.15
C ALA A 12 7.83 3.19 -5.15
N ARG A 13 6.92 2.30 -4.73
CA ARG A 13 6.29 1.28 -5.57
C ARG A 13 5.15 1.81 -6.45
N GLY A 14 4.81 3.09 -6.35
CA GLY A 14 3.70 3.68 -7.12
C GLY A 14 2.30 3.26 -6.67
N ILE A 15 2.19 2.53 -5.54
CA ILE A 15 0.91 2.04 -5.02
C ILE A 15 0.10 3.21 -4.49
N VAL A 16 0.73 4.15 -3.78
CA VAL A 16 0.07 5.35 -3.29
C VAL A 16 0.90 6.60 -3.54
N THR A 17 0.28 7.64 -4.08
CA THR A 17 0.98 8.90 -4.39
C THR A 17 0.97 9.86 -3.19
N ASN A 18 -0.15 9.92 -2.46
CA ASN A 18 -0.41 10.94 -1.44
C ASN A 18 -1.12 10.37 -0.20
N TRP A 19 -0.81 10.91 0.98
CA TRP A 19 -1.50 10.62 2.24
C TRP A 19 -3.02 10.82 2.21
N PRO A 20 -3.57 11.93 1.67
CA PRO A 20 -5.02 12.09 1.57
C PRO A 20 -5.68 11.00 0.72
N THR A 21 -5.06 10.60 -0.39
CA THR A 21 -5.55 9.47 -1.22
C THR A 21 -5.52 8.16 -0.44
N LEU A 22 -4.47 7.93 0.35
CA LEU A 22 -4.39 6.76 1.23
C LEU A 22 -5.55 6.74 2.24
N LEU A 23 -5.84 7.88 2.88
CA LEU A 23 -6.92 8.00 3.85
C LEU A 23 -8.29 7.77 3.22
N ASP A 24 -8.49 8.29 2.01
CA ASP A 24 -9.69 8.07 1.23
C ASP A 24 -9.85 6.59 0.88
N TRP A 25 -8.79 5.92 0.44
CA TRP A 25 -8.81 4.49 0.16
C TRP A 25 -9.05 3.64 1.40
N ILE A 26 -8.53 4.03 2.57
CA ILE A 26 -8.81 3.32 3.83
C ILE A 26 -10.30 3.46 4.20
N LYS A 27 -10.90 4.61 3.90
CA LYS A 27 -12.28 4.93 4.27
C LYS A 27 -13.31 4.38 3.29
N ASP A 28 -13.04 4.50 1.99
CA ASP A 28 -14.00 4.27 0.90
C ASP A 28 -13.71 2.94 0.17
N GLU A 29 -12.43 2.61 -0.02
CA GLU A 29 -12.00 1.43 -0.79
C GLU A 29 -11.54 0.24 0.07
N GLY A 30 -11.62 0.37 1.40
CA GLY A 30 -11.21 -0.68 2.33
C GLY A 30 -9.71 -1.00 2.31
N PHE A 31 -8.86 -0.03 1.95
CA PHE A 31 -7.41 -0.18 1.99
C PHE A 31 -6.95 -0.53 3.41
N PRO A 32 -5.95 -1.41 3.58
CA PRO A 32 -5.47 -1.81 4.90
C PRO A 32 -5.04 -0.58 5.72
N PRO A 33 -5.57 -0.39 6.95
CA PRO A 33 -5.30 0.82 7.76
C PRO A 33 -3.83 0.97 8.21
N GLY A 34 -3.03 -0.08 7.99
CA GLY A 34 -1.65 -0.20 8.42
C GLY A 34 -1.57 -0.52 9.91
N ARG A 35 -0.58 -1.32 10.29
CA ARG A 35 -0.25 -1.58 11.69
C ARG A 35 0.60 -0.45 12.23
N TYR A 36 0.34 -0.11 13.49
CA TYR A 36 1.16 0.84 14.24
C TYR A 36 2.42 0.10 14.73
N PHE A 37 3.58 0.44 14.16
CA PHE A 37 4.87 -0.17 14.54
C PHE A 37 5.63 0.69 15.58
N GLY A 38 5.28 1.97 15.71
CA GLY A 38 5.90 2.88 16.66
C GLY A 38 5.17 4.22 16.71
N PRO A 39 5.60 5.16 17.57
CA PRO A 39 4.96 6.47 17.69
C PRO A 39 5.01 7.18 16.33
N ASN A 40 3.84 7.40 15.73
CA ASN A 40 3.63 7.94 14.38
C ASN A 40 4.14 7.11 13.19
N THR A 41 4.55 5.85 13.38
CA THR A 41 4.97 4.99 12.26
C THR A 41 3.91 3.95 11.94
N ARG A 42 3.28 4.11 10.78
CA ARG A 42 2.40 3.10 10.18
C ARG A 42 3.18 2.26 9.17
N VAL A 43 3.00 0.95 9.28
CA VAL A 43 3.56 -0.05 8.37
C VAL A 43 2.44 -0.92 7.81
N TRP A 44 2.65 -1.44 6.62
CA TRP A 44 1.74 -2.34 5.94
C TRP A 44 2.49 -3.63 5.62
N SER A 45 1.83 -4.77 5.75
CA SER A 45 2.43 -6.02 5.33
C SER A 45 2.39 -6.11 3.81
N ASP A 46 3.48 -6.53 3.18
CA ASP A 46 3.59 -6.71 1.73
C ASP A 46 2.46 -7.60 1.19
N GLU A 47 2.10 -8.65 1.92
CA GLU A 47 0.98 -9.54 1.64
C GLU A 47 -0.40 -8.87 1.65
N GLU A 48 -0.67 -7.94 2.58
CA GLU A 48 -1.95 -7.21 2.63
C GLU A 48 -2.06 -6.25 1.44
N ILE A 49 -0.94 -5.64 1.07
CA ILE A 49 -0.84 -4.72 -0.05
C ILE A 49 -0.95 -5.47 -1.38
N ASP A 50 -0.30 -6.62 -1.50
CA ASP A 50 -0.39 -7.49 -2.66
C ASP A 50 -1.82 -8.01 -2.83
N CYS A 51 -2.46 -8.50 -1.75
CA CYS A 51 -3.87 -8.92 -1.79
C CYS A 51 -4.82 -7.78 -2.19
N TRP A 52 -4.62 -6.57 -1.66
CA TRP A 52 -5.44 -5.42 -2.02
C TRP A 52 -5.21 -4.98 -3.48
N THR A 53 -3.95 -4.96 -3.92
CA THR A 53 -3.56 -4.63 -5.29
C THR A 53 -4.10 -5.66 -6.28
N ALA A 54 -4.03 -6.95 -5.94
CA ALA A 54 -4.60 -8.04 -6.72
C ALA A 54 -6.14 -8.01 -6.77
N SER A 55 -6.78 -7.50 -5.70
CA SER A 55 -8.24 -7.37 -5.62
C SER A 55 -8.80 -6.22 -6.47
N ARG A 56 -7.99 -5.21 -6.82
CA ARG A 56 -8.43 -4.11 -7.70
C ARG A 56 -7.98 -4.36 -9.14
N PRO A 57 -8.92 -4.59 -10.09
CA PRO A 57 -8.60 -4.66 -11.52
C PRO A 57 -8.44 -3.25 -12.12
N LEU A 58 -7.60 -2.40 -11.53
CA LEU A 58 -7.32 -1.05 -12.04
C LEU A 58 -5.85 -0.95 -12.48
N ALA A 59 -5.67 -1.24 -13.77
CA ALA A 59 -4.57 -0.80 -14.64
C ALA A 59 -3.13 -1.05 -14.14
N ARG A 60 -2.59 -2.18 -14.59
CA ARG A 60 -1.21 -2.37 -15.07
C ARG A 60 -0.50 -1.05 -15.44
N SER A 61 0.54 -0.71 -14.68
CA SER A 61 1.80 -0.17 -15.21
C SER A 61 2.88 -1.13 -14.72
N GLU A 62 3.23 -2.16 -15.49
CA GLU A 62 4.38 -2.08 -16.39
C GLU A 62 5.64 -1.58 -15.65
N SER A 63 6.20 -2.43 -14.78
CA SER A 63 7.59 -2.35 -14.31
C SER A 63 8.00 -3.69 -13.67
N GLU A 64 8.14 -4.71 -14.52
CA GLU A 64 9.04 -5.87 -14.30
C GLU A 64 9.28 -6.45 -15.70
N ALA A 65 10.15 -5.83 -16.49
CA ALA A 65 11.60 -6.07 -16.58
C ALA A 65 11.91 -7.43 -17.24
N ALA A 66 12.50 -7.30 -18.43
CA ALA A 66 12.92 -8.32 -19.38
C ALA A 66 13.97 -9.29 -18.86
#